data_AF-D9R950-F1
#
_entry.id   AF-D9R950-F1
#
_cell.length_a   1.000
_cell.length_b   1.000
_cell.length_c   1.000
_cell.angle_alpha   90.00
_cell.angle_beta   90.00
_cell.angle_gamma   90.00
#
_symmetry.space_group_name_H-M   'P 1'
#
loop_
_entity.id
_entity.type
_entity.pdbx_description
1 polymer ?
#
loop_
_entity_poly.entity_id
_entity_poly.type
_entity_poly.pdbx_seq_one_letter_code
_entity_poly.pdbx_strand_id
1 'polypeptide(L)' 'MIKTDDEIVWGIFNDIIILPEEEYKMVCDYMMEKELIPGLAEEIIHKADEKRKEIAAHIAMR' A
#
# COMPACT_ATOMS: atom_id res chain seq x y z
N MET A 1 18.01 13.82 -9.52
CA MET A 1 18.02 13.36 -8.12
C MET A 1 17.66 11.89 -8.13
N ILE A 2 18.52 11.05 -7.55
CA ILE A 2 18.19 9.64 -7.28
C ILE A 2 17.32 9.66 -6.01
N LYS A 3 16.12 9.05 -6.07
CA LYS A 3 15.25 8.91 -4.89
C LYS A 3 15.87 7.93 -3.92
N THR A 4 15.67 8.13 -2.62
CA THR A 4 16.06 7.13 -1.62
C THR A 4 15.10 5.94 -1.63
N ASP A 5 15.51 4.80 -1.09
CA ASP A 5 14.65 3.62 -0.98
C ASP A 5 13.38 3.94 -0.17
N ASP A 6 13.50 4.75 0.88
CA ASP A 6 12.36 5.23 1.69
C ASP A 6 11.37 6.06 0.87
N GLU A 7 11.86 6.95 0.00
CA GLU A 7 11.01 7.77 -0.88
C GLU A 7 10.29 6.90 -1.93
N ILE A 8 10.91 5.81 -2.37
CA ILE A 8 10.30 4.85 -3.30
C ILE A 8 9.20 4.07 -2.60
N VAL A 9 9.49 3.51 -1.41
CA VAL A 9 8.50 2.77 -0.60
C VAL A 9 7.32 3.66 -0.23
N TRP A 10 7.59 4.90 0.18
CA TRP A 10 6.54 5.88 0.50
C TRP A 10 5.69 6.26 -0.73
N GLY A 11 6.30 6.35 -1.91
CA GLY A 11 5.58 6.57 -3.16
C GLY A 11 4.60 5.44 -3.45
N ILE A 12 5.09 4.20 -3.43
CA ILE A 12 4.26 3.00 -3.66
C ILE A 12 3.11 2.95 -2.64
N PHE A 13 3.40 3.21 -1.36
CA PHE A 13 2.39 3.24 -0.31
C PHE A 13 1.26 4.24 -0.62
N ASN A 14 1.59 5.48 -0.99
CA ASN A 14 0.57 6.49 -1.29
C ASN A 14 -0.25 6.16 -2.53
N ASP A 15 0.34 5.49 -3.52
CA ASP A 15 -0.34 5.11 -4.74
C ASP A 15 -1.34 3.98 -4.48
N ILE A 16 -0.99 2.97 -3.68
CA ILE A 16 -1.86 1.80 -3.46
C ILE A 16 -3.06 2.10 -2.55
N ILE A 17 -2.95 3.01 -1.59
CA ILE A 17 -4.03 3.29 -0.62
C ILE A 17 -5.27 3.94 -1.26
N ILE A 18 -5.13 4.55 -2.44
CA ILE A 18 -6.24 5.18 -3.16
C ILE A 18 -6.85 4.28 -4.25
N LEU A 19 -6.24 3.13 -4.53
CA LEU A 19 -6.71 2.24 -5.59
C LEU A 19 -8.10 1.64 -5.26
N PRO A 20 -8.93 1.38 -6.28
CA PRO A 20 -10.09 0.52 -6.14
C PRO A 20 -9.71 -0.83 -5.52
N GLU A 21 -10.65 -1.46 -4.81
CA GLU A 21 -10.39 -2.68 -4.04
C GLU A 21 -9.81 -3.84 -4.87
N GLU A 22 -10.29 -4.02 -6.10
CA GLU A 22 -9.79 -5.07 -7.00
C GLU A 22 -8.35 -4.82 -7.44
N GLU A 23 -8.02 -3.58 -7.80
CA GLU A 23 -6.66 -3.18 -8.19
C GLU A 23 -5.69 -3.24 -7.01
N TYR A 24 -6.14 -2.79 -5.83
CA TYR A 24 -5.37 -2.88 -4.59
C TYR A 24 -4.97 -4.33 -4.29
N LYS A 25 -5.95 -5.26 -4.31
CA LYS A 25 -5.68 -6.69 -4.09
C LYS A 25 -4.70 -7.26 -5.09
N MET A 26 -4.84 -6.94 -6.37
CA MET A 26 -3.93 -7.41 -7.41
C MET A 26 -2.48 -6.95 -7.14
N VAL A 27 -2.30 -5.71 -6.69
CA VAL A 27 -0.97 -5.18 -6.33
C VAL A 27 -0.43 -5.86 -5.08
N CYS A 28 -1.25 -6.05 -4.04
CA CYS A 28 -0.84 -6.77 -2.83
C CYS A 28 -0.38 -8.20 -3.13
N ASP A 29 -1.16 -8.95 -3.93
CA ASP A 29 -0.82 -10.31 -4.33
C ASP A 29 0.51 -10.33 -5.11
N TYR A 30 0.70 -9.38 -6.03
CA TYR A 30 1.96 -9.25 -6.77
C TYR A 30 3.15 -8.93 -5.86
N MET A 31 2.99 -8.03 -4.88
CA MET A 31 4.05 -7.67 -3.93
C MET A 31 4.47 -8.87 -3.07
N MET A 32 3.50 -9.67 -2.62
CA MET A 32 3.76 -10.90 -1.86
C MET A 32 4.46 -11.97 -2.73
N GLU A 33 4.02 -12.15 -3.98
CA GLU A 33 4.61 -13.13 -4.89
C GLU A 33 6.05 -12.78 -5.29
N LYS A 34 6.34 -11.49 -5.45
CA LYS A 34 7.67 -10.99 -5.85
C LYS A 34 8.54 -10.54 -4.67
N GLU A 35 8.15 -10.87 -3.44
CA GLU A 35 8.85 -10.40 -2.25
C GLU A 35 10.31 -10.87 -2.25
N LEU A 36 11.24 -9.92 -2.26
CA LEU A 36 12.68 -10.17 -2.15
C LEU A 36 13.20 -10.02 -0.72
N ILE A 37 12.50 -9.22 0.09
CA ILE A 37 12.84 -8.92 1.48
C ILE A 37 11.72 -9.51 2.33
N PRO A 38 11.97 -10.61 3.07
CA PRO A 38 10.93 -11.29 3.83
C PRO A 38 10.20 -10.36 4.81
N GLY A 39 8.88 -10.30 4.71
CA GLY A 39 8.00 -9.52 5.59
C GLY A 39 7.85 -8.04 5.25
N LEU A 40 8.58 -7.52 4.26
CA LEU A 40 8.46 -6.11 3.85
C LEU A 40 7.11 -5.86 3.15
N ALA A 41 6.70 -6.77 2.27
CA ALA A 41 5.41 -6.65 1.58
C ALA A 41 4.26 -6.72 2.59
N GLU A 42 4.33 -7.65 3.55
CA GLU A 42 3.35 -7.77 4.63
C GLU A 42 3.24 -6.48 5.46
N GLU A 43 4.37 -5.87 5.83
CA GLU A 43 4.37 -4.61 6.61
C GLU A 43 3.73 -3.45 5.83
N ILE A 44 4.05 -3.32 4.53
CA ILE A 44 3.48 -2.27 3.67
C ILE A 44 1.97 -2.47 3.51
N ILE A 45 1.53 -3.70 3.23
CA ILE A 45 0.13 -4.06 3.05
C ILE A 45 -0.65 -3.79 4.35
N HIS A 46 -0.12 -4.19 5.49
CA HIS A 46 -0.76 -3.96 6.79
C HIS A 46 -1.00 -2.46 7.05
N LYS A 47 0.03 -1.63 6.85
CA LYS A 47 -0.11 -0.17 6.99
C LYS A 47 -1.11 0.40 5.98
N ALA A 48 -1.16 -0.14 4.76
CA ALA A 48 -2.07 0.33 3.72
C ALA A 48 -3.52 -0.02 4.07
N ASP A 49 -3.78 -1.21 4.61
CA ASP A 49 -5.10 -1.63 5.09
C ASP A 49 -5.63 -0.73 6.20
N GLU A 50 -4.79 -0.42 7.20
CA GLU A 50 -5.15 0.51 8.28
C GLU A 50 -5.53 1.87 7.69
N LYS A 51 -4.72 2.39 6.76
CA LYS A 51 -4.95 3.70 6.17
C LYS A 51 -6.21 3.76 5.31
N ARG A 52 -6.48 2.71 4.54
CA ARG A 52 -7.70 2.57 3.71
C ARG A 52 -8.96 2.58 4.57
N LYS A 53 -8.93 1.91 5.73
CA LYS A 53 -10.05 1.94 6.70
C LYS A 53 -10.30 3.34 7.25
N GLU A 54 -9.23 4.07 7.60
CA GLU A 54 -9.36 5.46 8.04
C GLU A 54 -10.00 6.35 6.96
N ILE A 55 -9.55 6.22 5.70
CA ILE A 55 -10.10 6.99 4.57
C ILE A 55 -11.57 6.66 4.36
N ALA A 56 -11.94 5.37 4.35
CA ALA A 56 -13.32 4.94 4.19
C ALA A 56 -14.23 5.49 5.30
N ALA A 57 -13.75 5.48 6.56
CA ALA A 57 -14.48 6.05 7.69
C ALA A 57 -14.72 7.57 7.51
N HIS A 58 -13.72 8.31 7.01
CA HIS A 58 -13.87 9.75 6.75
C HIS A 58 -14.83 10.06 5.60
N ILE A 59 -14.88 9.21 4.57
CA ILE A 59 -15.82 9.36 3.44
C ILE A 59 -17.25 9.07 3.89
N ALA A 60 -17.46 8.04 4.72
CA ALA A 60 -18.79 7.65 5.20
C ALA A 60 -19.42 8.64 6.20
N MET A 61 -18.63 9.56 6.77
CA MET A 61 -19.09 10.61 7.69
C MET A 61 -19.47 11.93 6.99
N ARG A 62 -19.34 12.02 5.66
CA ARG A 62 -19.77 13.17 4.84
C ARG A 62 -21.08 12.89 4.14
#